data_AF-A0A958JIC3-F1
#
_entry.id   AF-A0A958JIC3-F1
#
_cell.length_a   1.000
_cell.length_b   1.000
_cell.length_c   1.000
_cell.angle_alpha   90.00
_cell.angle_beta   90.00
_cell.angle_gamma   90.00
#
_symmetry.space_group_name_H-M   'P 1'
#
loop_
_entity.id
_entity.type
_entity.pdbx_description
1 polymer ?
#
loop_
_entity_poly.entity_id
_entity_poly.type
_entity_poly.pdbx_seq_one_letter_code
_entity_poly.pdbx_strand_id
1 'polypeptide(L)'
;MNNVYIVDYIRTPIGKLNGALRSVRADDLAAVPIRELLRRNASVPPDAIEDVILGCANQAGEDNRNVARFASLLAGLPTGVPGITVNRLCASGLGAIVQAAHAIRAEEGELFIAGGVEHMTRSPYVLSK
;
A
#
# COMPACT_ATOMS: atom_id res chain seq x y z
N MET A 1 -3.69 14.06 22.95
CA MET A 1 -3.86 13.75 21.52
C MET A 1 -2.48 13.74 20.91
N ASN A 2 -2.03 12.60 20.38
CA ASN A 2 -0.73 12.50 19.72
C ASN A 2 -0.75 13.31 18.42
N ASN A 3 0.33 14.05 18.16
CA ASN A 3 0.56 14.64 16.86
C ASN A 3 0.99 13.54 15.89
N VAL A 4 0.44 13.57 14.68
CA VAL A 4 0.78 12.62 13.61
C VAL A 4 1.56 13.34 12.54
N TYR A 5 2.64 12.72 12.07
CA TYR A 5 3.54 13.29 11.10
C TYR A 5 3.72 12.35 9.91
N ILE A 6 3.91 12.93 8.72
CA ILE A 6 4.42 12.21 7.56
C ILE A 6 5.94 12.37 7.57
N VAL A 7 6.66 11.27 7.74
CA VAL A 7 8.13 11.27 7.89
C VAL A 7 8.88 11.05 6.57
N ASP A 8 8.29 10.31 5.62
CA ASP A 8 8.81 10.09 4.28
C ASP A 8 7.63 9.80 3.32
N TYR A 9 7.85 9.98 2.02
CA TYR A 9 6.88 9.71 0.97
C TYR A 9 7.56 9.33 -0.34
N ILE A 10 7.00 8.33 -1.02
CA ILE A 10 7.39 7.96 -2.37
C ILE A 10 6.21 7.37 -3.14
N ARG A 11 6.30 7.45 -4.48
CA ARG A 11 5.42 6.76 -5.41
C ARG A 11 6.20 6.26 -6.63
N THR A 12 5.61 5.33 -7.36
CA THR A 12 6.06 4.94 -8.69
C THR A 12 5.78 6.04 -9.73
N PRO A 13 6.42 6.00 -10.91
CA PRO A 13 5.92 6.70 -12.09
C PRO A 13 4.50 6.23 -12.43
N ILE A 14 3.69 7.11 -13.04
CA ILE A 14 2.33 6.75 -13.48
C ILE A 14 2.41 6.30 -14.94
N GLY A 15 2.10 5.03 -15.20
CA GLY A 15 2.03 4.48 -16.55
C GLY A 15 0.69 4.81 -17.23
N LYS A 16 0.71 5.00 -18.56
CA LYS A 16 -0.52 5.01 -19.36
C LYS A 16 -1.14 3.61 -19.41
N LEU A 17 -2.45 3.53 -19.64
CA LEU A 17 -3.15 2.26 -19.93
C LEU A 17 -2.43 1.53 -21.08
N ASN A 18 -2.16 0.23 -20.92
CA ASN A 18 -1.36 -0.58 -21.85
C ASN A 18 0.07 -0.03 -22.12
N GLY A 19 0.59 0.81 -21.23
CA GLY A 19 1.86 1.51 -21.41
C GLY A 19 3.07 0.78 -20.82
N ALA A 20 4.01 1.57 -20.29
CA ALA A 20 5.32 1.10 -19.83
C ALA A 20 5.27 0.12 -18.64
N LEU A 21 4.25 0.22 -17.79
CA LEU A 21 4.11 -0.61 -16.59
C LEU A 21 3.24 -1.86 -16.80
N ARG A 22 2.69 -2.09 -18.00
CA ARG A 22 1.68 -3.14 -18.26
C ARG A 22 2.09 -4.56 -17.85
N SER A 23 3.39 -4.84 -17.85
CA SER A 23 3.96 -6.16 -17.56
C SER A 23 4.28 -6.38 -16.08
N VAL A 24 4.14 -5.36 -15.23
CA VAL A 24 4.39 -5.46 -13.80
C VAL A 24 3.13 -5.94 -13.11
N ARG A 25 3.21 -6.95 -12.24
CA ARG A 25 2.05 -7.38 -11.44
C ARG A 25 1.67 -6.30 -10.44
N ALA A 26 0.40 -6.28 -10.02
CA ALA A 26 -0.10 -5.25 -9.11
C ALA A 26 0.61 -5.27 -7.73
N ASP A 27 0.84 -6.46 -7.17
CA ASP A 27 1.54 -6.66 -5.90
C ASP A 27 3.04 -6.31 -6.00
N ASP A 28 3.70 -6.69 -7.10
CA ASP A 28 5.08 -6.26 -7.39
C ASP A 28 5.18 -4.73 -7.51
N LEU A 29 4.21 -4.08 -8.17
CA LEU A 29 4.17 -2.63 -8.32
C LEU A 29 4.03 -1.93 -6.96
N ALA A 30 3.19 -2.48 -6.06
CA ALA A 30 3.01 -1.99 -4.70
C ALA A 30 4.24 -2.23 -3.81
N ALA A 31 5.01 -3.29 -4.05
CA ALA A 31 6.21 -3.60 -3.27
C ALA A 31 7.37 -2.62 -3.52
N VAL A 32 7.44 -2.01 -4.71
CA VAL A 32 8.50 -1.05 -5.09
C VAL A 32 8.61 0.13 -4.10
N PRO A 33 7.55 0.93 -3.84
CA PRO A 33 7.65 2.05 -2.92
C PRO A 33 7.93 1.61 -1.47
N ILE A 34 7.36 0.48 -1.02
CA ILE A 34 7.61 -0.05 0.34
C ILE A 34 9.09 -0.38 0.51
N ARG A 35 9.67 -1.11 -0.45
CA ARG A 35 11.10 -1.48 -0.43
C ARG A 35 12.01 -0.27 -0.43
N GLU A 36 11.66 0.75 -1.20
CA GLU A 36 12.44 1.99 -1.28
C GLU A 36 12.31 2.82 0.01
N LEU A 37 11.15 2.84 0.67
CA LEU A 37 11.01 3.45 2.01
C LEU A 37 11.90 2.76 3.04
N LEU A 38 11.92 1.42 3.07
CA LEU A 38 12.82 0.66 3.94
C LEU A 38 14.29 0.96 3.64
N ARG A 39 14.66 1.05 2.36
CA ARG A 39 16.03 1.38 1.94
C ARG A 39 16.45 2.79 2.36
N ARG A 40 15.58 3.79 2.23
CA ARG A 40 15.83 5.18 2.62
C ARG A 40 15.94 5.35 4.12
N ASN A 41 15.18 4.56 4.87
CA ASN A 41 15.07 4.63 6.32
C ASN A 41 15.72 3.41 6.99
N ALA A 42 16.93 3.05 6.56
CA ALA A 42 17.62 1.82 6.98
C ALA A 42 17.91 1.73 8.50
N SER A 43 17.81 2.85 9.24
CA SER A 43 17.94 2.88 10.70
C SER A 43 16.65 2.48 11.43
N VAL A 44 15.51 2.38 10.73
CA VAL A 44 14.23 2.00 11.31
C VAL A 44 14.08 0.48 11.27
N PRO A 45 13.88 -0.19 12.42
CA PRO A 45 13.62 -1.63 12.45
C PRO A 45 12.35 -1.96 11.65
N PRO A 46 12.38 -2.88 10.67
CA PRO A 46 11.19 -3.21 9.86
C PRO A 46 10.03 -3.79 10.67
N ASP A 47 10.30 -4.41 11.81
CA ASP A 47 9.32 -4.94 12.77
C ASP A 47 8.68 -3.86 13.66
N ALA A 48 9.18 -2.61 13.62
CA ALA A 48 8.52 -1.48 14.26
C ALA A 48 7.29 -0.98 13.49
N ILE A 49 7.07 -1.45 12.26
CA ILE A 49 5.88 -1.10 11.45
C ILE A 49 4.69 -1.91 11.98
N GLU A 50 3.69 -1.19 12.50
CA GLU A 50 2.49 -1.79 13.09
C GLU A 50 1.56 -2.39 12.04
N ASP A 51 1.36 -1.71 10.90
CA ASP A 51 0.54 -2.20 9.80
C ASP A 51 0.91 -1.53 8.47
N VAL A 52 0.61 -2.23 7.37
CA VAL A 52 0.69 -1.70 6.01
C VAL A 52 -0.71 -1.59 5.42
N ILE A 53 -1.20 -0.35 5.31
CA ILE A 53 -2.56 -0.03 4.86
C ILE A 53 -2.48 0.48 3.42
N LEU A 54 -2.94 -0.31 2.44
CA LEU A 54 -3.01 0.15 1.04
C LEU A 54 -4.45 0.27 0.56
N GLY A 55 -4.78 1.42 -0.03
CA GLY A 55 -6.00 1.58 -0.80
C GLY A 55 -5.92 0.89 -2.16
N CYS A 56 -6.94 0.12 -2.53
CA CYS A 56 -7.09 -0.47 -3.86
C CYS A 56 -8.57 -0.53 -4.22
N ALA A 57 -8.98 0.03 -5.36
CA ALA A 57 -10.39 0.13 -5.71
C ALA A 57 -10.90 -1.12 -6.44
N ASN A 58 -10.08 -1.70 -7.32
CA ASN A 58 -10.46 -2.85 -8.13
C ASN A 58 -10.59 -4.15 -7.31
N GLN A 59 -9.53 -4.53 -6.57
CA GLN A 59 -9.48 -5.74 -5.73
C GLN A 59 -10.01 -7.01 -6.42
N ALA A 60 -9.67 -7.18 -7.69
CA ALA A 60 -10.08 -8.27 -8.54
C ALA A 60 -8.92 -8.70 -9.45
N GLY A 61 -8.77 -9.99 -9.71
CA GLY A 61 -7.59 -10.47 -10.43
C GLY A 61 -6.34 -10.29 -9.54
N GLU A 62 -5.25 -9.74 -10.04
CA GLU A 62 -3.96 -9.79 -9.33
C GLU A 62 -3.88 -9.02 -8.00
N ASP A 63 -4.71 -8.00 -7.82
CA ASP A 63 -4.79 -7.21 -6.59
C ASP A 63 -5.84 -7.75 -5.59
N ASN A 64 -6.32 -8.99 -5.78
CA ASN A 64 -7.26 -9.67 -4.88
C ASN A 64 -6.60 -10.16 -3.57
N ARG A 65 -7.42 -10.58 -2.59
CA ARG A 65 -6.97 -11.23 -1.34
C ARG A 65 -5.91 -10.44 -0.56
N ASN A 66 -6.11 -9.13 -0.44
CA ASN A 66 -5.27 -8.23 0.36
C ASN A 66 -3.89 -7.97 -0.27
N VAL A 67 -3.89 -7.17 -1.34
CA VAL A 67 -2.67 -6.74 -2.05
C VAL A 67 -1.66 -6.04 -1.13
N ALA A 68 -2.11 -5.34 -0.08
CA ALA A 68 -1.22 -4.74 0.92
C ALA A 68 -0.32 -5.79 1.58
N ARG A 69 -0.90 -6.91 2.02
CA ARG A 69 -0.15 -8.00 2.65
C ARG A 69 0.86 -8.65 1.69
N PHE A 70 0.45 -8.90 0.45
CA PHE A 70 1.37 -9.46 -0.55
C PHE A 70 2.51 -8.50 -0.89
N ALA A 71 2.20 -7.22 -1.08
CA ALA A 71 3.19 -6.19 -1.35
C ALA A 71 4.21 -6.06 -0.21
N SER A 72 3.76 -6.09 1.06
CA SER A 72 4.64 -6.07 2.24
C SER A 72 5.63 -7.22 2.23
N LEU A 73 5.16 -8.45 1.99
CA LEU A 73 6.01 -9.64 1.94
C LEU A 73 7.00 -9.58 0.77
N LEU A 74 6.53 -9.17 -0.42
CA LEU A 74 7.37 -8.97 -1.60
C LEU A 74 8.40 -7.83 -1.41
N ALA A 75 8.11 -6.84 -0.56
CA ALA A 75 9.03 -5.77 -0.21
C ALA A 75 10.09 -6.20 0.83
N GLY A 76 9.96 -7.39 1.41
CA GLY A 76 10.89 -7.94 2.40
C GLY A 76 10.56 -7.59 3.85
N LEU A 77 9.34 -7.14 4.13
CA LEU A 77 8.91 -6.94 5.52
C LEU A 77 8.79 -8.29 6.27
N PRO A 78 9.06 -8.31 7.58
CA PRO A 78 8.88 -9.49 8.40
C PRO A 78 7.45 -10.03 8.30
N THR A 79 7.29 -11.36 8.40
CA THR A 79 5.96 -11.98 8.35
C THR A 79 5.06 -11.57 9.52
N GLY A 80 5.63 -11.05 10.61
CA GLY A 80 4.88 -10.50 11.73
C GLY A 80 4.18 -9.17 11.45
N VAL A 81 4.68 -8.37 10.48
CA VAL A 81 4.06 -7.08 10.13
C VAL A 81 2.76 -7.34 9.35
N PRO A 82 1.57 -6.96 9.85
CA PRO A 82 0.32 -7.18 9.16
C PRO A 82 0.20 -6.31 7.90
N GLY A 83 -0.91 -6.50 7.18
CA GLY A 83 -1.26 -5.66 6.06
C GLY A 83 -2.76 -5.72 5.84
N ILE A 84 -3.36 -4.61 5.43
CA ILE A 84 -4.78 -4.53 5.12
C ILE A 84 -5.01 -3.70 3.85
N THR A 85 -5.90 -4.20 3.00
CA THR A 85 -6.34 -3.49 1.79
C THR A 85 -7.71 -2.87 2.03
N VAL A 86 -7.84 -1.58 1.75
CA VAL A 86 -9.08 -0.82 1.97
C VAL A 86 -9.67 -0.30 0.67
N ASN A 87 -11.00 -0.21 0.61
CA ASN A 87 -11.73 0.31 -0.54
C ASN A 87 -12.63 1.49 -0.14
N ARG A 88 -12.34 2.65 -0.69
CA ARG A 88 -13.21 3.83 -0.72
C ARG A 88 -13.20 4.45 -2.13
N LEU A 89 -13.24 3.60 -3.16
CA LEU A 89 -13.13 3.99 -4.56
C LEU A 89 -11.91 4.90 -4.79
N CYS A 90 -12.07 6.02 -5.50
CA CYS A 90 -11.01 6.99 -5.78
C CYS A 90 -10.31 7.52 -4.52
N ALA A 91 -10.98 7.47 -3.36
CA ALA A 91 -10.45 7.97 -2.09
C ALA A 91 -9.71 6.89 -1.28
N SER A 92 -9.53 5.67 -1.79
CA SER A 92 -8.95 4.56 -1.03
C SER A 92 -7.56 4.86 -0.48
N GLY A 93 -6.68 5.45 -1.30
CA GLY A 93 -5.30 5.76 -0.88
C GLY A 93 -5.25 6.83 0.23
N LEU A 94 -6.07 7.88 0.12
CA LEU A 94 -6.19 8.87 1.19
C LEU A 94 -6.88 8.29 2.42
N GLY A 95 -7.87 7.42 2.23
CA GLY A 95 -8.55 6.69 3.29
C GLY A 95 -7.58 5.84 4.12
N ALA A 96 -6.62 5.18 3.47
CA ALA A 96 -5.56 4.44 4.16
C ALA A 96 -4.69 5.35 5.04
N ILE A 97 -4.28 6.52 4.54
CA ILE A 97 -3.51 7.51 5.30
C ILE A 97 -4.31 8.02 6.51
N VAL A 98 -5.60 8.33 6.33
CA VAL A 98 -6.48 8.77 7.42
C VAL A 98 -6.64 7.68 8.47
N GLN A 99 -6.77 6.41 8.07
CA GLN A 99 -6.87 5.28 9.00
C GLN A 99 -5.59 5.12 9.82
N ALA A 100 -4.41 5.17 9.20
CA ALA A 100 -3.13 5.14 9.92
C ALA A 100 -3.00 6.31 10.91
N ALA A 101 -3.39 7.52 10.48
CA ALA A 101 -3.37 8.69 11.36
C ALA A 101 -4.33 8.55 12.54
N HIS A 102 -5.49 7.94 12.35
CA HIS A 102 -6.43 7.67 13.44
C HIS A 102 -5.87 6.64 14.43
N ALA A 103 -5.25 5.56 13.95
CA ALA A 103 -4.63 4.55 14.79
C ALA A 103 -3.51 5.14 15.67
N ILE A 104 -2.61 5.96 15.09
CA ILE A 104 -1.55 6.65 15.85
C ILE A 104 -2.15 7.59 16.91
N ARG A 105 -3.22 8.32 16.57
CA ARG A 105 -3.91 9.22 17.52
C ARG A 105 -4.61 8.47 18.65
N ALA A 106 -5.03 7.23 18.38
CA ALA A 106 -5.69 6.33 19.31
C ALA A 106 -4.70 5.49 20.13
N GLU A 107 -3.38 5.69 19.96
CA GLU A 107 -2.33 4.91 20.65
C GLU A 107 -2.37 3.41 20.29
N GLU A 108 -2.87 3.07 19.10
CA GLU A 108 -2.93 1.70 18.56
C GLU A 108 -1.66 1.28 17.80
N GLY A 109 -0.66 2.16 17.76
CA GLY A 109 0.64 1.94 17.11
C GLY A 109 1.38 3.26 16.89
N GLU A 110 2.69 3.19 16.61
CA GLU A 110 3.52 4.39 16.47
C GLU A 110 4.01 4.63 15.03
N LEU A 111 4.08 3.58 14.21
CA LEU A 111 4.62 3.65 12.86
C LEU A 111 3.81 2.78 11.90
N PHE A 112 3.38 3.38 10.79
CA PHE A 112 2.56 2.73 9.78
C PHE A 112 3.09 3.04 8.39
N ILE A 113 2.89 2.12 7.45
CA ILE A 113 3.01 2.42 6.02
C ILE A 113 1.60 2.55 5.46
N ALA A 114 1.28 3.71 4.88
CA ALA A 114 -0.02 3.96 4.27
C ALA A 114 0.12 4.49 2.84
N GLY A 115 -0.78 4.06 1.95
CA GLY A 115 -0.75 4.47 0.56
C GLY A 115 -1.81 3.78 -0.28
N GLY A 116 -1.49 3.45 -1.52
CA GLY A 116 -2.39 2.69 -2.38
C GLY A 116 -1.72 2.16 -3.64
N VAL A 117 -2.41 1.25 -4.30
CA VAL A 117 -2.01 0.67 -5.58
C VAL A 117 -3.24 0.47 -6.46
N GLU A 118 -3.05 0.69 -7.76
CA GLU A 118 -4.05 0.41 -8.78
C GLU A 118 -3.33 -0.03 -10.06
N HIS A 119 -3.82 -1.08 -10.72
CA HIS A 119 -3.25 -1.57 -11.97
C HIS A 119 -4.31 -1.79 -13.05
N MET A 120 -4.91 -0.70 -13.53
CA MET A 120 -6.03 -0.71 -14.49
C MET A 120 -5.79 -1.51 -15.78
N THR A 121 -4.53 -1.69 -16.21
CA THR A 121 -4.20 -2.50 -17.40
C THR A 121 -4.37 -4.01 -17.16
N ARG A 122 -4.26 -4.45 -15.91
CA ARG A 122 -4.30 -5.87 -15.51
C ARG A 122 -5.54 -6.19 -14.66
N SER A 123 -6.26 -5.16 -14.23
CA SER A 123 -7.59 -5.28 -13.62
C SER A 123 -8.57 -5.96 -14.58
N PRO A 124 -9.34 -6.96 -14.12
CA PRO A 124 -10.43 -7.53 -14.89
C PRO A 124 -11.46 -6.46 -15.29
N TYR A 125 -12.00 -6.58 -16.51
CA TYR A 125 -13.11 -5.71 -16.93
C TYR A 125 -14.40 -6.11 -16.22
N VAL A 126 -15.10 -5.11 -15.67
CA VAL A 126 -16.47 -5.27 -15.18
C VAL A 126 -17.41 -5.27 -16.39
N LEU A 127 -17.90 -6.45 -16.77
CA LEU A 127 -18.88 -6.61 -17.84
C LEU A 127 -20.27 -6.74 -17.24
N SER A 128 -21.28 -6.11 -17.87
CA SER A 128 -22.68 -6.33 -17.51
C SER A 128 -23.05 -7.81 -17.72
N LYS A 129 -23.91 -8.33 -16.86
CA LYS A 129 -24.48 -9.68 -17.02
C LYS A 129 -25.29 -9.80 -18.31
#